data_AF-A0A2S6UW73-F1
#
_entry.id   AF-A0A2S6UW73-F1
#
_cell.length_a   1.000
_cell.length_b   1.000
_cell.length_c   1.000
_cell.angle_alpha   90.00
_cell.angle_beta   90.00
_cell.angle_gamma   90.00
#
_symmetry.space_group_name_H-M   'P 1'
#
loop_
_entity.id
_entity.type
_entity.pdbx_description
1 polymer ?
#
loop_
_entity_poly.entity_id
_entity_poly.type
_entity_poly.pdbx_seq_one_letter_code
_entity_poly.pdbx_strand_id
1 'polypeptide(L)'
;MKNKTSTKKVWRIKLDVPSFCVSEVESILTPHCASISLFRDEQKETWNIEGLSEKKPDLVLIKHHLHTVLKNFTPKLSPTIDTLTPSDWLKTHVLTFCPIQLGRFRVKGEAFNENKNKNIFDICLNAGTAFGSGKHPTTALCILALDRFAKKNTFPAFSI
;
A
#
# COMPACT_ATOMS: atom_id res chain seq x y z
N MET A 1 -19.32 17.20 -17.00
CA MET A 1 -18.64 16.36 -18.01
C MET A 1 -18.11 15.11 -17.31
N LYS A 2 -18.58 13.92 -17.67
CA LYS A 2 -18.14 12.66 -17.05
C LYS A 2 -16.83 12.23 -17.73
N ASN A 3 -15.70 12.36 -17.03
CA ASN A 3 -14.43 11.80 -17.51
C ASN A 3 -14.57 10.28 -17.59
N LYS A 4 -14.59 9.74 -18.81
CA LYS A 4 -14.43 8.31 -19.05
C LYS A 4 -12.99 7.95 -18.72
N THR A 5 -12.73 7.56 -17.48
CA THR A 5 -11.46 6.93 -17.11
C THR A 5 -11.42 5.58 -17.81
N SER A 6 -10.79 5.52 -19.00
CA SER A 6 -10.48 4.26 -19.66
C SER A 6 -9.59 3.47 -18.71
N THR A 7 -10.14 2.47 -18.04
CA THR A 7 -9.42 1.60 -17.12
C THR A 7 -8.41 0.79 -17.93
N LYS A 8 -7.17 1.27 -17.98
CA LYS A 8 -6.08 0.59 -18.67
C LYS A 8 -5.85 -0.76 -17.99
N LYS A 9 -6.06 -1.84 -18.75
CA LYS A 9 -5.90 -3.22 -18.27
C LYS A 9 -4.42 -3.47 -17.99
N VAL A 10 -4.08 -3.76 -16.73
CA VAL A 10 -2.71 -4.10 -16.34
C VAL A 10 -2.61 -5.62 -16.21
N TRP A 11 -1.58 -6.19 -16.82
CA TRP A 11 -1.23 -7.59 -16.72
C TRP A 11 -0.18 -7.77 -15.65
N ARG A 12 -0.26 -8.88 -14.93
CA ARG A 12 0.69 -9.24 -13.90
C ARG A 12 1.26 -10.61 -14.20
N ILE A 13 2.58 -10.72 -14.13
CA ILE A 13 3.33 -11.98 -14.14
C ILE A 13 3.74 -12.27 -12.71
N LYS A 14 3.52 -13.50 -12.23
CA LYS A 14 3.95 -13.94 -10.91
C LYS A 14 4.73 -15.24 -10.96
N LEU A 15 5.70 -15.34 -10.07
CA LEU A 15 6.52 -16.52 -9.90
C LEU A 15 7.17 -16.52 -8.52
N ASP A 16 7.35 -17.71 -7.95
CA ASP A 16 8.16 -17.92 -6.75
C ASP A 16 9.51 -18.49 -7.19
N VAL A 17 10.60 -17.88 -6.73
CA VAL A 17 11.96 -18.24 -7.13
C VAL A 17 12.86 -18.43 -5.90
N PRO A 18 13.80 -19.38 -5.94
CA PRO A 18 14.86 -19.45 -4.93
C PRO A 18 15.80 -18.24 -4.99
N SER A 19 16.39 -17.89 -3.84
CA SER A 19 17.29 -16.75 -3.68
C SER A 19 18.48 -16.72 -4.66
N PHE A 20 19.00 -17.88 -5.07
CA PHE A 20 20.18 -17.93 -5.95
C PHE A 20 19.91 -17.49 -7.40
N CYS A 21 18.65 -17.38 -7.83
CA CYS A 21 18.29 -17.06 -9.22
C CYS A 21 17.41 -15.80 -9.37
N VAL A 22 17.25 -15.02 -8.31
CA VAL A 22 16.39 -13.81 -8.30
C VAL A 22 16.85 -12.81 -9.36
N SER A 23 18.16 -12.57 -9.46
CA SER A 23 18.73 -11.56 -10.35
C SER A 23 18.58 -11.94 -11.83
N GLU A 24 18.82 -13.20 -12.15
CA GLU A 24 18.65 -13.73 -13.51
C GLU A 24 17.21 -13.61 -13.95
N VAL A 25 16.28 -13.94 -13.06
CA VAL A 25 14.85 -13.91 -13.38
C VAL A 25 14.33 -12.48 -13.48
N GLU A 26 14.76 -11.57 -12.61
CA GLU A 26 14.48 -10.14 -12.73
C GLU A 26 14.95 -9.59 -14.09
N SER A 27 16.18 -9.92 -14.49
CA SER A 27 16.75 -9.52 -15.78
C SER A 27 15.91 -10.03 -16.97
N ILE A 28 15.44 -11.28 -16.91
CA ILE A 28 14.57 -11.87 -17.93
C ILE A 28 13.22 -11.14 -18.03
N LEU A 29 12.65 -10.71 -16.91
CA LEU A 29 11.33 -10.06 -16.88
C LEU A 29 11.38 -8.58 -17.22
N THR A 30 12.52 -7.91 -16.97
CA THR A 30 12.73 -6.48 -17.17
C THR A 30 12.27 -5.99 -18.55
N PRO A 31 12.62 -6.62 -19.69
CA PRO A 31 12.17 -6.16 -21.00
C PRO A 31 10.67 -6.38 -21.27
N HIS A 32 9.99 -7.19 -20.48
CA HIS A 32 8.57 -7.54 -20.66
C HIS A 32 7.63 -6.76 -19.72
N CYS A 33 8.19 -6.07 -18.73
CA CYS A 33 7.45 -5.41 -17.65
C CYS A 33 7.76 -3.92 -17.60
N ALA A 34 6.75 -3.10 -17.28
CA ALA A 34 6.92 -1.70 -16.94
C ALA A 34 7.49 -1.51 -15.52
N SER A 35 7.26 -2.48 -14.62
CA SER A 35 7.83 -2.49 -13.27
C SER A 35 7.98 -3.92 -12.77
N ILE A 36 8.93 -4.13 -11.87
CA ILE A 36 9.15 -5.40 -11.17
C ILE A 36 9.18 -5.14 -9.67
N SER A 37 8.64 -6.07 -8.89
CA SER A 37 8.67 -6.06 -7.43
C SER A 37 9.16 -7.41 -6.92
N LEU A 38 9.99 -7.38 -5.88
CA LEU A 38 10.61 -8.54 -5.27
C LEU A 38 10.21 -8.58 -3.79
N PHE A 39 9.53 -9.65 -3.38
CA PHE A 39 9.11 -9.85 -1.99
C PHE A 39 9.73 -11.14 -1.46
N ARG A 40 10.44 -11.05 -0.34
CA ARG A 40 10.96 -12.24 0.34
C ARG A 40 9.86 -12.89 1.17
N ASP A 41 9.60 -14.17 0.93
CA ASP A 41 8.78 -15.01 1.80
C ASP A 41 9.70 -15.64 2.87
N GLU A 42 9.67 -15.07 4.08
CA GLU A 42 10.50 -15.52 5.22
C GLU A 42 10.15 -16.94 5.67
N GLN A 43 8.95 -17.46 5.38
CA GLN A 43 8.54 -18.80 5.79
C GLN A 43 9.02 -19.88 4.80
N LYS A 44 9.07 -19.55 3.51
CA LYS A 44 9.42 -20.51 2.44
C LYS A 44 10.86 -20.37 1.95
N GLU A 45 11.61 -19.37 2.42
CA GLU A 45 12.95 -19.02 1.92
C GLU A 45 12.99 -18.83 0.39
N THR A 46 11.88 -18.35 -0.17
CA THR A 46 11.73 -18.03 -1.60
C THR A 46 11.40 -16.56 -1.79
N TRP A 47 11.59 -16.08 -3.01
CA TRP A 47 11.23 -14.75 -3.44
C TRP A 47 10.04 -14.80 -4.37
N ASN A 48 9.00 -14.05 -4.04
CA ASN A 48 7.92 -13.77 -4.94
C ASN A 48 8.31 -12.60 -5.85
N ILE A 49 8.37 -12.84 -7.15
CA ILE A 49 8.63 -11.81 -8.15
C ILE A 49 7.32 -11.50 -8.86
N GLU A 50 6.93 -10.21 -8.85
CA GLU A 50 5.78 -9.70 -9.59
C GLU A 50 6.23 -8.70 -10.65
N GLY A 51 5.89 -8.97 -11.92
CA GLY A 51 6.11 -8.06 -13.04
C GLY A 51 4.79 -7.48 -13.54
N LEU A 52 4.71 -6.17 -13.73
CA LEU A 52 3.51 -5.50 -14.27
C LEU A 52 3.75 -5.06 -15.71
N SER A 53 2.76 -5.25 -16.58
CA SER A 53 2.84 -4.86 -17.99
C SER A 53 1.53 -4.26 -18.49
N GLU A 54 1.62 -3.30 -19.39
CA GLU A 54 0.45 -2.70 -20.04
C GLU A 54 -0.10 -3.58 -21.17
N LYS A 55 0.78 -4.37 -21.80
CA LYS A 55 0.43 -5.31 -22.87
C LYS A 55 0.41 -6.72 -22.30
N LYS A 56 -0.39 -7.60 -22.92
CA LYS A 56 -0.42 -9.02 -22.52
C LYS A 56 0.98 -9.61 -22.72
N PRO A 57 1.65 -10.09 -21.66
CA PRO A 57 2.98 -10.67 -21.81
C PRO A 57 2.90 -12.01 -22.54
N ASP A 58 3.92 -12.29 -23.34
CA ASP A 58 4.05 -13.58 -24.01
C ASP A 58 4.63 -14.61 -23.02
N LEU A 59 3.74 -15.40 -22.44
CA LEU A 59 4.12 -16.43 -21.48
C LEU A 59 5.02 -17.52 -22.09
N VAL A 60 4.87 -17.79 -23.38
CA VAL A 60 5.67 -18.82 -24.07
C VAL A 60 7.10 -18.33 -24.20
N LEU A 61 7.30 -17.08 -24.64
CA LEU A 61 8.61 -16.45 -24.73
C LEU A 61 9.30 -16.35 -23.37
N ILE A 62 8.58 -15.91 -22.34
CA ILE A 62 9.12 -15.78 -20.98
C ILE A 62 9.56 -17.15 -20.44
N LYS A 63 8.71 -18.19 -20.59
CA LYS A 63 9.08 -19.56 -20.19
C LYS A 63 10.30 -20.05 -20.95
N HIS A 64 10.40 -19.75 -22.25
CA HIS A 64 11.56 -20.11 -23.05
C HIS A 64 12.84 -19.47 -22.50
N HIS A 65 12.85 -18.16 -22.24
CA HIS A 65 14.02 -17.48 -21.65
C HIS A 65 14.40 -18.04 -20.27
N LEU A 66 13.40 -18.29 -19.40
CA LEU A 66 13.63 -18.91 -18.08
C LEU A 66 14.29 -20.29 -18.22
N HIS A 67 13.80 -21.14 -19.13
CA HIS A 67 14.39 -22.46 -19.35
C HIS A 67 15.78 -22.41 -19.98
N THR A 68 16.07 -21.42 -20.81
CA THR A 68 17.37 -21.27 -21.45
C THR A 68 18.44 -20.83 -20.45
N VAL A 69 18.13 -19.83 -19.61
CA VAL A 69 19.06 -19.30 -18.61
C VAL A 69 19.20 -20.26 -17.42
N LEU A 70 18.10 -20.86 -16.96
CA LEU A 70 18.06 -21.77 -15.81
C LEU A 70 17.96 -23.24 -16.23
N LYS A 71 18.70 -23.63 -17.27
CA LYS A 71 18.60 -24.96 -17.90
C LYS A 71 18.78 -26.13 -16.93
N ASN A 72 19.68 -25.98 -15.96
CA ASN A 72 20.04 -27.03 -15.01
C ASN A 72 19.21 -26.98 -13.72
N PHE A 73 18.31 -26.00 -13.58
CA PHE A 73 17.50 -25.85 -12.37
C PHE A 73 16.25 -26.75 -12.43
N THR A 74 16.03 -27.50 -11.35
CA THR A 74 14.85 -28.34 -11.13
C THR A 74 14.33 -28.08 -9.71
N PRO A 75 13.02 -27.84 -9.51
CA PRO A 75 11.95 -27.86 -10.49
C PRO A 75 11.96 -26.64 -11.43
N LYS A 76 11.41 -26.82 -12.62
CA LYS A 76 11.23 -25.73 -13.59
C LYS A 76 10.33 -24.63 -13.02
N LEU A 77 10.78 -23.38 -13.12
CA LEU A 77 9.97 -22.22 -12.75
C LEU A 77 8.70 -22.16 -13.61
N SER A 78 7.57 -21.89 -12.95
CA SER A 78 6.25 -21.86 -13.59
C SER A 78 5.61 -20.49 -13.41
N PRO A 79 5.94 -19.51 -14.28
CA PRO A 79 5.30 -18.20 -14.21
C PRO A 79 3.81 -18.31 -14.53
N THR A 80 3.02 -17.52 -13.82
CA THR A 80 1.58 -17.35 -14.05
C THR A 80 1.30 -15.94 -14.53
N ILE A 81 0.26 -15.77 -15.36
CA ILE A 81 -0.20 -14.45 -15.81
C ILE A 81 -1.66 -14.28 -15.42
N ASP A 82 -1.93 -13.18 -14.76
CA ASP A 82 -3.28 -12.74 -14.43
C ASP A 82 -3.48 -11.26 -14.80
N THR A 83 -4.72 -10.80 -14.73
CA THR A 83 -5.06 -9.40 -15.01
C THR A 83 -5.43 -8.74 -13.70
N LEU A 84 -4.78 -7.61 -13.41
CA LEU A 84 -5.15 -6.79 -12.28
C LEU A 84 -6.44 -6.04 -12.61
N THR A 85 -7.49 -6.32 -11.85
CA THR A 85 -8.66 -5.46 -11.82
C THR A 85 -8.26 -4.14 -11.17
N PRO A 86 -8.59 -2.99 -11.77
CA PRO A 86 -8.41 -1.69 -11.11
C PRO A 86 -9.23 -1.68 -9.83
N SER A 87 -8.56 -1.86 -8.69
CA SER A 87 -9.17 -1.71 -7.38
C SER A 87 -9.14 -0.23 -7.00
N ASP A 88 -10.25 0.26 -6.46
CA ASP A 88 -10.31 1.59 -5.85
C ASP A 88 -9.71 1.52 -4.45
N TRP A 89 -8.38 1.36 -4.40
CA TRP A 89 -7.62 1.24 -3.14
C TRP A 89 -7.89 2.41 -2.20
N LEU A 90 -8.21 3.58 -2.76
CA LEU A 90 -8.53 4.78 -2.00
C LEU A 90 -9.88 4.60 -1.28
N LYS A 91 -10.93 4.12 -1.96
CA LYS A 91 -12.19 3.74 -1.30
C LYS A 91 -11.98 2.66 -0.24
N THR A 92 -11.21 1.61 -0.53
CA THR A 92 -10.98 0.52 0.43
C THR A 92 -10.21 1.02 1.66
N HIS A 93 -9.21 1.90 1.48
CA HIS A 93 -8.46 2.47 2.60
C HIS A 93 -9.32 3.39 3.47
N VAL A 94 -10.16 4.24 2.87
CA VAL A 94 -11.06 5.15 3.62
C VAL A 94 -12.01 4.35 4.53
N LEU A 95 -12.47 3.18 4.11
CA LEU A 95 -13.34 2.31 4.91
C LEU A 95 -12.65 1.70 6.15
N THR A 96 -11.33 1.66 6.19
CA THR A 96 -10.57 1.12 7.34
C THR A 96 -10.21 2.16 8.40
N PHE A 97 -10.57 3.42 8.20
CA PHE A 97 -10.27 4.49 9.14
C PHE A 97 -11.27 4.52 10.30
N CYS A 98 -10.97 3.76 11.36
CA CYS A 98 -11.71 3.84 12.63
C CYS A 98 -11.39 5.15 13.37
N PRO A 99 -12.39 5.84 13.95
CA PRO A 99 -12.15 7.03 14.76
C PRO A 99 -11.25 6.73 15.96
N ILE A 100 -10.39 7.69 16.31
CA ILE A 100 -9.46 7.57 17.43
C ILE A 100 -9.78 8.68 18.43
N GLN A 101 -10.00 8.32 19.69
CA GLN A 101 -10.19 9.29 20.77
C GLN A 101 -8.89 9.50 21.55
N LEU A 102 -8.49 10.76 21.70
CA LEU A 102 -7.27 11.24 22.35
C LEU A 102 -7.65 12.35 23.34
N GLY A 103 -7.89 11.97 24.59
CA GLY A 103 -8.41 12.88 25.60
C GLY A 103 -9.80 13.40 25.22
N ARG A 104 -9.96 14.73 25.17
CA ARG A 104 -11.20 15.39 24.73
C ARG A 104 -11.34 15.49 23.21
N PHE A 105 -10.34 15.10 22.43
CA PHE A 105 -10.39 15.18 20.97
C PHE A 105 -10.71 13.80 20.38
N ARG A 106 -11.56 13.76 19.37
CA ARG A 106 -11.85 12.55 18.60
C ARG A 106 -11.57 12.80 17.13
N VAL A 107 -10.58 12.11 16.61
CA VAL A 107 -10.18 12.19 15.21
C VAL A 107 -11.01 11.20 14.41
N LYS A 108 -11.76 11.67 13.42
CA LYS A 108 -12.72 10.85 12.66
C LYS A 108 -12.75 11.19 11.16
N GLY A 109 -13.23 10.24 10.36
CA GLY A 109 -13.57 10.48 8.97
C GLY A 109 -14.92 11.19 8.81
N GLU A 110 -15.18 11.72 7.61
CA GLU A 110 -16.45 12.36 7.25
C GLU A 110 -17.65 11.41 7.38
N ALA A 111 -17.46 10.12 7.11
CA ALA A 111 -18.50 9.11 7.20
C ALA A 111 -19.03 8.85 8.63
N PHE A 112 -18.36 9.37 9.66
CA PHE A 112 -18.77 9.20 11.06
C PHE A 112 -19.60 10.39 11.54
N ASN A 113 -20.72 10.09 12.21
CA ASN A 113 -21.55 11.11 12.85
C ASN A 113 -20.78 11.90 13.93
N GLU A 114 -21.22 13.13 14.16
CA GLU A 114 -20.73 13.97 15.25
C GLU A 114 -20.92 13.30 16.61
N ASN A 115 -20.05 13.65 17.57
CA ASN A 115 -20.13 13.09 18.91
C ASN A 115 -21.33 13.69 19.64
N LYS A 116 -22.17 12.84 20.24
CA LYS A 116 -23.30 13.30 21.06
C LYS A 116 -22.83 13.98 22.35
N ASN A 117 -21.62 13.68 22.82
CA ASN A 117 -21.04 14.30 24.00
C ASN A 117 -20.37 15.63 23.65
N LYS A 118 -20.95 16.74 24.12
CA LYS A 118 -20.44 18.10 23.90
C LYS A 118 -19.05 18.37 24.51
N ASN A 119 -18.58 17.52 25.41
CA ASN A 119 -17.22 17.61 25.98
C ASN A 119 -16.16 16.97 25.09
N ILE A 120 -16.55 16.36 23.97
CA ILE A 120 -15.65 15.77 22.97
C ILE A 120 -15.65 16.64 21.72
N PHE A 121 -14.46 17.04 21.29
CA PHE A 121 -14.22 17.85 20.10
C PHE A 121 -13.83 16.94 18.94
N ASP A 122 -14.67 16.93 17.89
CA ASP A 122 -14.37 16.16 16.69
C ASP A 122 -13.38 16.89 15.78
N ILE A 123 -12.30 16.19 15.42
CA ILE A 123 -11.38 16.60 14.35
C ILE A 123 -11.72 15.74 13.13
N CYS A 124 -12.44 16.32 12.18
CA CYS A 124 -12.82 15.63 10.96
C CYS A 124 -11.72 15.75 9.91
N LEU A 125 -11.24 14.62 9.39
CA LEU A 125 -10.22 14.59 8.34
C LEU A 125 -10.50 13.55 7.27
N ASN A 126 -10.05 13.84 6.06
CA ASN A 126 -10.08 12.88 4.95
C ASN A 126 -8.86 11.96 5.06
N ALA A 127 -9.02 10.85 5.79
CA ALA A 127 -7.92 9.92 6.11
C ALA A 127 -7.27 9.26 4.88
N GLY A 128 -7.89 9.33 3.70
CA GLY A 128 -7.30 8.83 2.46
C GLY A 128 -6.21 9.75 1.88
N THR A 129 -6.14 11.01 2.30
CA THR A 129 -5.26 12.03 1.71
C THR A 129 -4.52 12.90 2.73
N ALA A 130 -4.97 12.96 3.99
CA ALA A 130 -4.38 13.78 5.03
C ALA A 130 -3.43 12.97 5.94
N PHE A 131 -2.21 13.50 6.16
CA PHE A 131 -1.32 13.03 7.22
C PHE A 131 -1.81 13.50 8.59
N GLY A 132 -1.39 12.83 9.67
CA GLY A 132 -1.71 13.27 11.04
C GLY A 132 -3.07 12.81 11.55
N SER A 133 -3.45 11.56 11.26
CA SER A 133 -4.72 10.98 11.72
C SER A 133 -4.80 10.63 13.21
N GLY A 134 -3.73 10.90 13.97
CA GLY A 134 -3.62 10.51 15.38
C GLY A 134 -3.26 9.04 15.60
N LYS A 135 -3.18 8.21 14.55
CA LYS A 135 -2.74 6.80 14.67
C LYS A 135 -1.23 6.68 14.90
N HIS A 136 -0.44 7.63 14.38
CA HIS A 136 1.00 7.68 14.63
C HIS A 136 1.29 8.29 16.01
N PRO A 137 2.22 7.73 16.81
CA PRO A 137 2.48 8.19 18.19
C PRO A 137 2.79 9.67 18.31
N THR A 138 3.51 10.24 17.34
CA THR A 138 3.88 11.67 17.37
C THR A 138 2.63 12.57 17.33
N THR A 139 1.70 12.31 16.41
CA THR A 139 0.44 13.06 16.33
C THR A 139 -0.42 12.84 17.57
N ALA A 140 -0.50 11.60 18.07
CA ALA A 140 -1.25 11.30 19.28
C ALA A 140 -0.76 12.10 20.49
N LEU A 141 0.56 12.15 20.68
CA LEU A 141 1.20 12.89 21.78
C LEU A 141 0.99 14.39 21.66
N CYS A 142 1.06 14.97 20.44
CA CYS A 142 0.75 16.38 20.24
C CYS A 142 -0.70 16.71 20.63
N ILE A 143 -1.68 15.90 20.23
CA ILE A 143 -3.09 16.11 20.58
C ILE A 143 -3.33 15.97 22.09
N LEU A 144 -2.70 14.99 22.74
CA LEU A 144 -2.78 14.83 24.19
C LEU A 144 -2.11 15.99 24.94
N ALA A 145 -0.99 16.50 24.43
CA ALA A 145 -0.33 17.68 24.98
C ALA A 145 -1.24 18.92 24.88
N LEU A 146 -1.93 19.10 23.74
CA LEU A 146 -2.92 20.16 23.57
C LEU A 146 -4.08 20.03 24.59
N ASP A 147 -4.63 18.83 24.80
CA ASP A 147 -5.65 18.59 25.83
C ASP A 147 -5.15 18.99 27.23
N ARG A 148 -3.90 18.64 27.56
CA ARG A 148 -3.27 18.97 28.84
C ARG A 148 -3.07 20.47 29.03
N PHE A 149 -2.56 21.18 28.03
CA PHE A 149 -2.31 22.62 28.12
C PHE A 149 -3.61 23.43 28.12
N ALA A 150 -4.58 23.05 27.29
CA ALA A 150 -5.90 23.67 27.27
C ALA A 150 -6.63 23.53 28.62
N LYS A 151 -6.53 22.38 29.30
CA LYS A 151 -7.09 22.18 30.65
C LYS A 151 -6.51 23.13 31.70
N LYS A 152 -5.23 23.49 31.57
CA LYS A 152 -4.52 24.34 32.54
C LYS A 152 -4.55 25.82 32.15
N ASN A 153 -5.03 26.14 30.94
CA ASN A 153 -4.89 27.46 30.31
C ASN A 153 -3.42 27.96 30.30
N THR A 154 -2.47 27.04 30.16
CA THR A 154 -1.03 27.34 30.15
C THR A 154 -0.47 26.93 28.79
N PHE A 155 -0.52 27.84 27.83
CA PHE A 155 0.23 27.66 26.58
C PHE A 155 1.61 28.27 26.78
N PRO A 156 2.71 27.54 26.53
CA PRO A 156 4.03 28.15 26.54
C PRO A 156 4.08 29.25 25.48
N ALA A 157 4.66 30.40 25.82
CA ALA A 157 4.92 31.45 24.86
C ALA A 157 5.94 30.92 23.83
N PHE A 158 5.50 30.72 22.60
CA PHE A 158 6.41 30.40 21.51
C PHE A 158 6.82 31.71 20.84
N SER A 159 8.08 32.10 21.03
CA SER A 159 8.75 33.04 20.15
C SER A 159 9.38 32.24 19.01
N ILE A 160 8.97 32.53 17.77
CA ILE A 160 9.57 31.99 16.55
C ILE A 160 10.61 32.99 16.05
#